data_AF-A0A356NH19-F1
#
_entry.id   AF-A0A356NH19-F1
#
_cell.length_a   1.000
_cell.length_b   1.000
_cell.length_c   1.000
_cell.angle_alpha   90.00
_cell.angle_beta   90.00
_cell.angle_gamma   90.00
#
_symmetry.space_group_name_H-M   'P 1'
#
loop_
_entity.id
_entity.type
_entity.pdbx_description
1 polymer ?
#
loop_
_entity_poly.entity_id
_entity_poly.type
_entity_poly.pdbx_seq_one_letter_code
_entity_poly.pdbx_strand_id
1 'polypeptide(L)'
;MADARAATPSAAAELISEGAMAASQFLVEVHDRMTGALQSFCAQAMIHLEQVGRRLDYLHPRRVTERHAQHLDDLHDRLSRAASHQLYLLKERLQQNKGLMRTLHPDRQLAEQAGQFARIQRQFLAAVTTGVAQNQHHLKQVSAELKLLGPVQVLSRGYSISQAVETGEIIKSDEDLKTNDLVKTHVFKGDFLSRVERRPSS
;
A
#
# COMPACT_ATOMS: atom_id res chain seq x y z
N MET A 1 70.93 -102.89 40.92
CA MET A 1 70.58 -104.29 40.63
C MET A 1 69.68 -104.27 39.41
N ALA A 2 70.21 -104.54 38.23
CA ALA A 2 70.58 -105.86 37.72
C ALA A 2 69.37 -106.53 37.06
N ASP A 3 69.58 -106.87 35.78
CA ASP A 3 68.90 -107.88 34.97
C ASP A 3 67.41 -107.67 34.67
N ALA A 4 67.08 -107.11 33.51
CA ALA A 4 66.93 -107.85 32.26
C ALA A 4 65.87 -108.96 32.35
N ARG A 5 64.71 -108.75 31.71
CA ARG A 5 64.25 -109.56 30.57
C ARG A 5 62.83 -109.15 30.15
N ALA A 6 62.71 -108.83 28.86
CA ALA A 6 61.50 -108.77 28.04
C ALA A 6 60.32 -107.98 28.60
N ALA A 7 60.15 -106.72 28.14
CA ALA A 7 58.80 -106.22 27.91
C ALA A 7 58.13 -107.23 26.96
N THR A 8 57.26 -108.07 27.50
CA THR A 8 56.51 -109.00 26.67
C THR A 8 55.73 -108.17 25.66
N PRO A 9 55.70 -108.54 24.37
CA PRO A 9 54.92 -107.81 23.37
C PRO A 9 53.44 -107.69 23.79
N SER A 10 52.97 -108.57 24.67
CA SER A 10 51.65 -108.51 25.31
C SER A 10 51.48 -107.37 26.31
N ALA A 11 52.42 -107.10 27.22
CA ALA A 11 52.30 -106.04 28.22
C ALA A 11 52.39 -104.63 27.60
N ALA A 12 53.22 -104.46 26.56
CA ALA A 12 53.25 -103.24 25.77
C ALA A 12 51.99 -103.07 24.90
N ALA A 13 51.47 -104.15 24.31
CA ALA A 13 50.23 -104.13 23.54
C ALA A 13 48.98 -103.85 24.41
N GLU A 14 48.96 -104.30 25.66
CA GLU A 14 47.86 -104.09 26.61
C GLU A 14 47.77 -102.61 27.05
N LEU A 15 48.90 -101.98 27.39
CA LEU A 15 48.96 -100.53 27.67
C LEU A 15 48.58 -99.66 26.45
N ILE A 16 48.97 -100.09 25.24
CA ILE A 16 48.58 -99.43 24.00
C ILE A 16 47.08 -99.62 23.73
N SER A 17 46.52 -100.79 24.02
CA SER A 17 45.10 -101.10 23.86
C SER A 17 44.23 -100.31 24.86
N GLU A 18 44.63 -100.22 26.13
CA GLU A 18 43.95 -99.42 27.14
C GLU A 18 43.99 -97.92 26.79
N GLY A 19 45.14 -97.41 26.35
CA GLY A 19 45.28 -96.03 25.88
C GLY A 19 44.44 -95.72 24.64
N ALA A 20 44.35 -96.66 23.70
CA ALA A 20 43.51 -96.53 22.51
C ALA A 20 42.01 -96.55 22.86
N MET A 21 41.60 -97.38 23.81
CA MET A 21 40.21 -97.42 24.31
C MET A 21 39.84 -96.13 25.05
N ALA A 22 40.71 -95.61 25.91
CA ALA A 22 40.50 -94.34 26.61
C ALA A 22 40.43 -93.15 25.64
N ALA A 23 41.30 -93.10 24.62
CA ALA A 23 41.25 -92.07 23.59
C ALA A 23 39.97 -92.15 22.75
N SER A 24 39.50 -93.36 22.41
CA SER A 24 38.24 -93.55 21.70
C SER A 24 37.04 -93.11 22.54
N GLN A 25 37.01 -93.42 23.83
CA GLN A 25 35.95 -92.97 24.74
C GLN A 25 35.92 -91.45 24.87
N PHE A 26 37.10 -90.82 24.99
CA PHE A 26 37.22 -89.37 25.04
C PHE A 26 36.74 -88.70 23.74
N LEU A 27 37.07 -89.27 22.57
CA LEU A 27 36.59 -88.74 21.28
C LEU A 27 35.07 -88.83 21.16
N VAL A 28 34.46 -89.92 21.62
CA VAL A 28 32.99 -90.07 21.65
C VAL A 28 32.37 -89.05 22.60
N GLU A 29 32.92 -88.87 23.80
CA GLU A 29 32.41 -87.89 24.77
C GLU A 29 32.51 -86.44 24.25
N VAL A 30 33.64 -86.08 23.64
CA VAL A 30 33.84 -84.76 23.02
C VAL A 30 32.88 -84.57 21.83
N HIS A 31 32.68 -85.60 21.01
CA HIS A 31 31.73 -85.58 19.90
C HIS A 31 30.29 -85.36 20.39
N ASP A 32 29.86 -86.10 21.40
CA ASP A 32 28.51 -86.00 21.97
C ASP A 32 28.29 -84.63 22.63
N ARG A 33 29.29 -84.13 23.35
CA ARG A 33 29.24 -82.80 23.95
C ARG A 33 29.18 -81.68 22.91
N MET A 34 29.98 -81.78 21.84
CA MET A 34 29.93 -80.82 20.73
C MET A 34 28.57 -80.85 20.02
N THR A 35 28.05 -82.06 19.78
CA THR A 35 26.75 -82.26 19.13
C THR A 35 25.62 -81.68 19.98
N GLY A 36 25.63 -81.94 21.30
CA GLY A 36 24.66 -81.37 22.24
C GLY A 36 24.74 -79.85 22.34
N ALA A 37 25.95 -79.28 22.31
CA ALA A 37 26.15 -77.82 22.31
C ALA A 37 25.62 -77.17 21.02
N LEU A 38 25.91 -77.78 19.86
CA LEU A 38 25.42 -77.31 18.57
C LEU A 38 23.89 -77.36 18.49
N GLN A 39 23.29 -78.47 18.92
CA GLN A 39 21.83 -78.61 18.97
C GLN A 39 21.18 -77.57 19.87
N SER A 40 21.75 -77.33 21.05
CA SER A 40 21.28 -76.31 21.99
C SER A 40 21.39 -74.90 21.41
N PHE A 41 22.50 -74.59 20.75
CA PHE A 41 22.70 -73.31 20.06
C PHE A 41 21.67 -73.08 18.95
N CYS A 42 21.46 -74.09 18.08
CA CYS A 42 20.46 -74.00 17.01
C CYS A 42 19.04 -73.83 17.57
N ALA A 43 18.68 -74.56 18.63
CA ALA A 43 17.37 -74.44 19.27
C ALA A 43 17.15 -73.02 19.86
N GLN A 44 18.16 -72.46 20.53
CA GLN A 44 18.08 -71.09 21.06
C GLN A 44 17.99 -70.05 19.95
N ALA A 45 18.75 -70.22 18.86
CA ALA A 45 18.70 -69.34 17.70
C ALA A 45 17.32 -69.36 17.03
N MET A 46 16.68 -70.53 16.90
CA MET A 46 15.33 -70.66 16.37
C MET A 46 14.29 -69.96 17.24
N ILE A 47 14.35 -70.15 18.56
CA ILE A 47 13.45 -69.46 19.51
C ILE A 47 13.63 -67.94 19.41
N HIS A 48 14.88 -67.46 19.35
CA HIS A 48 15.15 -66.03 19.23
C HIS A 48 14.60 -65.46 17.91
N LEU A 49 14.80 -66.17 16.80
CA LEU A 49 14.27 -65.78 15.49
C LEU A 49 12.75 -65.71 15.50
N GLU A 50 12.08 -66.69 16.11
CA GLU A 50 10.62 -66.71 16.23
C GLU A 50 10.10 -65.55 17.09
N GLN A 51 10.77 -65.23 18.19
CA GLN A 51 10.42 -64.09 19.04
C GLN A 51 10.57 -62.75 18.32
N VAL A 52 11.66 -62.58 17.57
CA VAL A 52 11.88 -61.37 16.76
C VAL A 52 10.84 -61.26 15.66
N GLY A 53 10.52 -62.36 14.97
CA GLY A 53 9.46 -62.42 13.97
C GLY A 53 8.09 -62.01 14.54
N ARG A 54 7.68 -62.61 15.66
CA ARG A 54 6.41 -62.29 16.33
C ARG A 54 6.32 -60.82 16.79
N ARG A 55 7.42 -60.24 17.28
CA ARG A 55 7.46 -58.81 17.66
C ARG A 55 7.31 -57.90 16.44
N LEU A 56 7.97 -58.24 15.33
CA LEU A 56 7.89 -57.48 14.09
C LEU A 56 6.47 -57.54 13.49
N ASP A 57 5.86 -58.72 13.53
CA ASP A 57 4.46 -58.92 13.12
C ASP A 57 3.50 -58.13 13.99
N TYR A 58 3.67 -58.16 15.32
CA TYR A 58 2.80 -57.42 16.25
C TYR A 58 2.88 -55.90 16.06
N LEU A 59 4.07 -55.37 15.75
CA LEU A 59 4.29 -53.94 15.53
C LEU A 59 3.77 -53.44 14.17
N HIS A 60 3.40 -54.34 13.25
CA HIS A 60 2.88 -54.05 11.91
C HIS A 60 3.45 -52.76 11.25
N PRO A 61 4.78 -52.54 11.22
CA PRO A 61 5.37 -51.27 10.79
C PRO A 61 5.01 -50.91 9.34
N ARG A 62 4.83 -51.94 8.50
CA ARG A 62 4.33 -51.79 7.13
C ARG A 62 2.93 -51.16 7.08
N ARG A 63 1.98 -51.61 7.91
CA ARG A 63 0.63 -51.04 7.96
C ARG A 63 0.62 -49.59 8.46
N VAL A 64 1.50 -49.27 9.42
CA VAL A 64 1.66 -47.89 9.91
C VAL A 64 2.17 -46.99 8.79
N THR A 65 3.18 -47.44 8.06
CA THR A 65 3.75 -46.70 6.92
C THR A 65 2.73 -46.53 5.79
N GLU A 66 1.97 -47.59 5.45
CA GLU A 66 0.89 -47.54 4.45
C GLU A 66 -0.20 -46.53 4.84
N ARG A 67 -0.59 -46.48 6.12
CA ARG A 67 -1.55 -45.48 6.61
C ARG A 67 -1.01 -44.05 6.51
N HIS A 68 0.25 -43.83 6.86
CA HIS A 68 0.87 -42.50 6.73
C HIS A 68 0.97 -42.07 5.27
N ALA A 69 1.34 -42.98 4.36
CA ALA A 69 1.35 -42.71 2.93
C ALA A 69 -0.06 -42.33 2.42
N GLN A 70 -1.08 -43.13 2.76
CA GLN A 70 -2.46 -42.84 2.37
C GLN A 70 -2.97 -41.51 2.95
N HIS A 71 -2.56 -41.17 4.18
CA HIS A 71 -2.92 -39.88 4.79
C HIS A 71 -2.23 -38.70 4.09
N LEU A 72 -0.95 -38.85 3.71
CA LEU A 72 -0.23 -37.85 2.94
C LEU A 72 -0.86 -37.63 1.56
N ASP A 73 -1.27 -38.71 0.89
CA ASP A 73 -1.96 -38.63 -0.41
C ASP A 73 -3.28 -37.86 -0.28
N ASP A 74 -4.13 -38.18 0.72
CA ASP A 74 -5.39 -37.45 0.95
C ASP A 74 -5.15 -35.97 1.28
N LEU A 75 -4.14 -35.65 2.10
CA LEU A 75 -3.78 -34.27 2.41
C LEU A 75 -3.28 -33.52 1.18
N HIS A 76 -2.45 -34.15 0.35
CA HIS A 76 -1.95 -33.57 -0.90
C HIS A 76 -3.11 -33.26 -1.86
N ASP A 77 -4.01 -34.22 -2.03
CA ASP A 77 -5.20 -34.12 -2.85
C ASP A 77 -6.13 -32.97 -2.40
N ARG A 78 -6.39 -32.88 -1.09
CA ARG A 78 -7.20 -31.80 -0.50
C ARG A 78 -6.55 -30.44 -0.72
N LEU A 79 -5.25 -30.33 -0.49
CA LEU A 79 -4.50 -29.09 -0.68
C LEU A 79 -4.51 -28.66 -2.16
N SER A 80 -4.26 -29.60 -3.08
CA SER A 80 -4.27 -29.34 -4.52
C SER A 80 -5.64 -28.85 -5.00
N ARG A 81 -6.72 -29.51 -4.56
CA ARG A 81 -8.10 -29.09 -4.87
C ARG A 81 -8.42 -27.70 -4.31
N ALA A 82 -8.08 -27.45 -3.04
CA ALA A 82 -8.32 -26.14 -2.39
C ALA A 82 -7.53 -25.01 -3.07
N ALA A 83 -6.24 -25.24 -3.36
CA ALA A 83 -5.40 -24.27 -4.05
C ALA A 83 -5.90 -23.97 -5.46
N SER A 84 -6.28 -25.00 -6.22
CA SER A 84 -6.83 -24.85 -7.57
C SER A 84 -8.14 -24.06 -7.56
N HIS A 85 -9.03 -24.35 -6.61
CA HIS A 85 -10.28 -23.62 -6.45
C HIS A 85 -10.03 -22.14 -6.08
N GLN A 86 -9.12 -21.87 -5.15
CA GLN A 86 -8.78 -20.51 -4.76
C GLN A 86 -8.16 -19.70 -5.91
N LEU A 87 -7.28 -20.32 -6.70
CA LEU A 87 -6.72 -19.71 -7.90
C LEU A 87 -7.80 -19.41 -8.96
N TYR A 88 -8.77 -20.31 -9.12
CA TYR A 88 -9.90 -20.07 -10.00
C TYR A 88 -10.72 -18.85 -9.57
N LEU A 89 -11.10 -18.76 -8.28
CA LEU A 89 -11.86 -17.63 -7.74
C LEU A 89 -11.10 -16.30 -7.88
N LEU A 90 -9.78 -16.30 -7.64
CA LEU A 90 -8.95 -15.12 -7.81
C LEU A 90 -8.87 -14.67 -9.28
N LYS A 91 -8.75 -15.62 -10.22
CA LYS A 91 -8.79 -15.31 -11.65
C LYS A 91 -10.13 -14.73 -12.07
N GLU A 92 -11.23 -15.28 -11.57
CA GLU A 92 -12.57 -14.80 -11.87
C GLU A 92 -12.78 -13.37 -11.36
N ARG A 93 -12.43 -13.08 -10.11
CA ARG A 93 -12.48 -11.71 -9.55
C ARG A 93 -11.62 -10.73 -10.35
N LEU A 94 -10.43 -11.13 -10.75
CA LEU A 94 -9.55 -10.29 -11.57
C LEU A 94 -10.16 -10.03 -12.95
N GLN A 95 -10.78 -11.02 -13.58
CA GLN A 95 -11.49 -10.83 -14.85
C GLN A 95 -12.70 -9.91 -14.70
N GLN A 96 -13.49 -10.06 -13.64
CA GLN A 96 -14.62 -9.18 -13.34
C GLN A 96 -14.16 -7.73 -13.11
N ASN A 97 -13.14 -7.51 -12.28
CA ASN A 97 -12.58 -6.18 -12.03
C ASN A 97 -11.99 -5.55 -13.31
N LYS A 98 -11.29 -6.34 -14.14
CA LYS A 98 -10.84 -5.87 -15.46
C LYS A 98 -12.01 -5.53 -16.38
N GLY A 99 -13.08 -6.32 -16.35
CA GLY A 99 -14.32 -6.04 -17.08
C GLY A 99 -14.94 -4.72 -16.66
N LEU A 100 -15.09 -4.49 -15.35
CA LEU A 100 -15.59 -3.24 -14.78
C LEU A 100 -14.71 -2.04 -15.12
N MET A 101 -13.37 -2.18 -15.07
CA MET A 101 -12.46 -1.11 -15.52
C MET A 101 -12.63 -0.82 -17.02
N ARG A 102 -12.89 -1.82 -17.85
CA ARG A 102 -13.14 -1.62 -19.29
C ARG A 102 -14.48 -0.96 -19.56
N THR A 103 -15.55 -1.28 -18.82
CA THR A 103 -16.87 -0.68 -19.05
C THR A 103 -16.97 0.73 -18.50
N LEU A 104 -16.39 0.99 -17.33
CA LEU A 104 -16.43 2.30 -16.69
C LEU A 104 -15.40 3.28 -17.27
N HIS A 105 -14.42 2.79 -18.03
CA HIS A 105 -13.31 3.57 -18.60
C HIS A 105 -12.88 4.73 -17.68
N PRO A 106 -12.50 4.45 -16.41
CA PRO A 106 -12.24 5.50 -15.43
C PRO A 106 -11.16 6.47 -15.90
N ASP A 107 -10.15 5.99 -16.63
CA ASP A 107 -9.12 6.83 -17.23
C ASP A 107 -9.68 7.82 -18.26
N ARG A 108 -10.65 7.38 -19.06
CA ARG A 108 -11.34 8.24 -20.03
C ARG A 108 -12.25 9.24 -19.32
N GLN A 109 -13.00 8.81 -18.30
CA GLN A 109 -13.83 9.71 -17.50
C GLN A 109 -12.97 10.78 -16.80
N LEU A 110 -11.82 10.40 -16.24
CA LEU A 110 -10.87 11.33 -15.63
C LEU A 110 -10.28 12.29 -16.67
N ALA A 111 -9.92 11.81 -17.86
CA ALA A 111 -9.42 12.65 -18.95
C ALA A 111 -10.49 13.64 -19.45
N GLU A 112 -11.74 13.18 -19.61
CA GLU A 112 -12.87 14.02 -20.00
C GLU A 112 -13.17 15.07 -18.92
N GLN A 113 -13.21 14.69 -17.64
CA GLN A 113 -13.41 15.63 -16.53
C GLN A 113 -12.27 16.64 -16.40
N ALA A 114 -11.01 16.21 -16.55
CA ALA A 114 -9.86 17.11 -16.57
C ALA A 114 -9.93 18.11 -17.74
N GLY A 115 -10.33 17.63 -18.94
CA GLY A 115 -10.56 18.48 -20.11
C GLY A 115 -11.70 19.48 -19.90
N GLN A 116 -12.81 19.05 -19.31
CA GLN A 116 -13.93 19.94 -18.95
C GLN A 116 -13.50 21.00 -17.95
N PHE A 117 -12.78 20.61 -16.90
CA PHE A 117 -12.24 21.52 -15.89
C PHE A 117 -11.31 22.56 -16.52
N ALA A 118 -10.34 22.13 -17.34
CA ALA A 118 -9.42 23.04 -18.04
C ALA A 118 -10.15 24.01 -19.00
N ARG A 119 -11.25 23.58 -19.62
CA ARG A 119 -12.11 24.46 -20.43
C ARG A 119 -12.82 25.49 -19.58
N ILE A 120 -13.47 25.07 -18.49
CA ILE A 120 -14.18 25.97 -17.57
C ILE A 120 -13.21 26.98 -16.96
N GLN A 121 -12.02 26.53 -16.55
CA GLN A 121 -10.98 27.40 -15.99
C GLN A 121 -10.55 28.48 -17.01
N ARG A 122 -10.30 28.10 -18.27
CA ARG A 122 -9.96 29.06 -19.33
C ARG A 122 -11.08 30.07 -19.59
N GLN A 123 -12.33 29.60 -19.66
CA GLN A 123 -13.50 30.46 -19.85
C GLN A 123 -13.69 31.42 -18.67
N PHE A 124 -13.54 30.93 -17.44
CA PHE A 124 -13.63 31.73 -16.23
C PHE A 124 -12.57 32.84 -16.21
N LEU A 125 -11.29 32.49 -16.46
CA LEU A 125 -10.22 33.48 -16.48
C LEU A 125 -10.46 34.56 -17.55
N ALA A 126 -10.88 34.15 -18.76
CA ALA A 126 -11.22 35.10 -19.83
C ALA A 126 -12.42 35.99 -19.47
N ALA A 127 -13.45 35.45 -18.81
CA ALA A 127 -14.60 36.21 -18.36
C ALA A 127 -14.21 37.22 -17.27
N VAL A 128 -13.37 36.83 -16.31
CA VAL A 128 -12.85 37.72 -15.27
C VAL A 128 -12.04 38.86 -15.87
N THR A 129 -11.10 38.57 -16.77
CA THR A 129 -10.28 39.62 -17.40
C THR A 129 -11.13 40.60 -18.18
N THR A 130 -12.12 40.10 -18.92
CA THR A 130 -13.02 40.94 -19.73
C THR A 130 -13.94 41.78 -18.83
N GLY A 131 -14.54 41.18 -17.80
CA GLY A 131 -15.41 41.87 -16.86
C GLY A 131 -14.70 42.97 -16.07
N VAL A 132 -13.48 42.70 -15.61
CA VAL A 132 -12.65 43.72 -14.93
C VAL A 132 -12.34 44.88 -15.87
N ALA A 133 -11.94 44.61 -17.12
CA ALA A 133 -11.67 45.65 -18.10
C ALA A 133 -12.91 46.50 -18.40
N GLN A 134 -14.07 45.88 -18.60
CA GLN A 134 -15.34 46.57 -18.86
C GLN A 134 -15.74 47.47 -17.68
N ASN A 135 -15.66 46.97 -16.44
CA ASN A 135 -15.97 47.76 -15.25
C ASN A 135 -15.01 48.96 -15.08
N GLN A 136 -13.72 48.78 -15.36
CA GLN A 136 -12.75 49.88 -15.35
C GLN A 136 -13.06 50.92 -16.42
N HIS A 137 -13.45 50.50 -17.63
CA HIS A 137 -13.86 51.42 -18.69
C HIS A 137 -15.12 52.20 -18.31
N HIS A 138 -16.13 51.52 -17.75
CA HIS A 138 -17.36 52.16 -17.30
C HIS A 138 -17.10 53.18 -16.19
N LEU A 139 -16.29 52.82 -15.17
CA LEU A 139 -15.89 53.75 -14.12
C LEU A 139 -15.15 54.98 -14.67
N LYS A 140 -14.26 54.79 -15.65
CA LYS A 140 -13.56 55.91 -16.30
C LYS A 140 -14.53 56.84 -17.03
N GLN A 141 -15.52 56.29 -17.74
CA GLN A 141 -16.54 57.07 -18.44
C GLN A 141 -17.41 57.87 -17.46
N VAL A 142 -17.97 57.21 -16.45
CA VAL A 142 -18.81 57.87 -15.43
C VAL A 142 -18.01 58.94 -14.67
N SER A 143 -16.74 58.67 -14.35
CA SER A 143 -15.85 59.67 -13.73
C SER A 143 -15.58 60.87 -14.65
N ALA A 144 -15.42 60.64 -15.96
CA ALA A 144 -15.27 61.72 -16.93
C ALA A 144 -16.54 62.56 -17.04
N GLU A 145 -17.72 61.93 -17.13
CA GLU A 145 -19.01 62.61 -17.16
C GLU A 145 -19.27 63.44 -15.90
N LEU A 146 -18.99 62.90 -14.71
CA LEU A 146 -19.07 63.64 -13.44
C LEU A 146 -18.16 64.87 -13.42
N LYS A 147 -16.95 64.78 -14.02
CA LYS A 147 -16.06 65.93 -14.17
C LYS A 147 -16.62 66.97 -15.14
N LEU A 148 -17.35 66.55 -16.18
CA LEU A 148 -17.98 67.46 -17.13
C LEU A 148 -19.16 68.22 -16.51
N LEU A 149 -19.91 67.56 -15.63
CA LEU A 149 -21.07 68.13 -14.94
C LEU A 149 -20.72 68.92 -13.67
N GLY A 150 -19.45 68.90 -13.25
CA GLY A 150 -18.98 69.53 -12.03
C GLY A 150 -18.73 71.04 -12.16
N PRO A 151 -18.94 71.84 -11.09
CA PRO A 151 -18.65 73.29 -11.08
C PRO A 151 -17.21 73.63 -11.46
N VAL A 152 -16.28 72.70 -11.21
CA VAL A 152 -14.85 72.80 -11.55
C VAL A 152 -14.62 73.10 -13.03
N GLN A 153 -15.46 72.56 -13.93
CA GLN A 153 -15.29 72.78 -15.36
C GLN A 153 -15.84 74.13 -15.84
N VAL A 154 -16.88 74.63 -15.17
CA VAL A 154 -17.36 76.01 -15.39
C VAL A 154 -16.30 77.00 -14.93
N LEU A 155 -15.72 76.77 -13.74
CA LEU A 155 -14.64 77.60 -13.21
C LEU A 155 -13.36 77.53 -14.06
N SER A 156 -12.99 76.36 -14.59
CA SER A 156 -11.79 76.22 -15.43
C SER A 156 -11.87 76.92 -16.79
N ARG A 157 -13.09 77.19 -17.29
CA ARG A 157 -13.33 77.98 -18.51
C ARG A 157 -13.23 79.50 -18.29
N GLY A 158 -12.87 79.95 -17.08
CA GLY A 158 -12.69 81.36 -16.75
C GLY A 158 -13.93 82.05 -16.22
N TYR A 159 -15.02 81.31 -15.97
CA TYR A 159 -16.19 81.83 -15.27
C TYR A 159 -15.97 81.78 -13.76
N SER A 160 -16.65 82.65 -13.02
CA SER A 160 -16.60 82.70 -11.56
C SER A 160 -17.99 82.57 -10.97
N ILE A 161 -18.10 81.94 -9.80
CA ILE A 161 -19.35 81.86 -9.05
C ILE A 161 -19.31 82.90 -7.94
N SER A 162 -20.25 83.84 -7.98
CA SER A 162 -20.37 84.90 -6.98
C SER A 162 -21.42 84.53 -5.93
N GLN A 163 -21.06 84.64 -4.66
CA GLN A 163 -21.93 84.38 -3.52
C GLN A 163 -21.99 85.60 -2.60
N ALA A 164 -23.17 85.90 -2.06
CA ALA A 164 -23.30 86.96 -1.06
C ALA A 164 -22.64 86.51 0.25
N VAL A 165 -21.78 87.34 0.85
CA VAL A 165 -21.03 86.97 2.07
C VAL A 165 -21.95 86.81 3.27
N GLU A 166 -23.04 87.57 3.32
CA GLU A 166 -23.96 87.60 4.45
C GLU A 166 -24.90 86.38 4.49
N THR A 167 -25.38 85.92 3.33
CA THR A 167 -26.38 84.83 3.23
C THR A 167 -25.79 83.52 2.69
N GLY A 168 -24.64 83.56 2.00
CA GLY A 168 -24.06 82.42 1.30
C GLY A 168 -24.80 82.02 0.02
N GLU A 169 -25.83 82.78 -0.39
CA GLU A 169 -26.61 82.49 -1.59
C GLU A 169 -25.84 82.88 -2.86
N ILE A 170 -26.05 82.10 -3.94
CA ILE A 170 -25.45 82.36 -5.25
C ILE A 170 -26.19 83.53 -5.91
N ILE A 171 -25.44 84.59 -6.23
CA ILE A 171 -25.93 85.77 -6.94
C ILE A 171 -26.12 85.39 -8.41
N LYS A 172 -27.36 85.47 -8.91
CA LYS A 172 -27.70 85.11 -10.30
C LYS A 172 -28.10 86.31 -11.13
N SER A 173 -28.66 87.34 -10.48
CA SER A 173 -29.11 88.57 -11.11
C SER A 173 -28.52 89.78 -10.40
N ASP A 174 -28.44 90.93 -11.08
CA ASP A 174 -28.09 92.20 -10.45
C ASP A 174 -29.15 92.66 -9.44
N GLU A 175 -30.38 92.13 -9.54
CA GLU A 175 -31.46 92.32 -8.56
C GLU A 175 -31.13 91.82 -7.16
N ASP A 176 -30.23 90.83 -7.07
CA ASP A 176 -29.81 90.23 -5.81
C ASP A 176 -28.74 91.06 -5.08
N LEU A 177 -28.35 92.23 -5.64
CA LEU A 177 -27.26 93.06 -5.13
C LEU A 177 -27.71 94.46 -4.72
N LYS A 178 -27.19 94.93 -3.58
CA LYS A 178 -27.28 96.32 -3.12
C LYS A 178 -25.89 96.98 -3.11
N THR A 179 -25.89 98.30 -3.19
CA THR A 179 -24.67 99.10 -3.07
C THR A 179 -24.04 98.90 -1.70
N ASN A 180 -22.73 98.65 -1.66
CA ASN A 180 -21.89 98.25 -0.53
C ASN A 180 -21.94 96.78 -0.08
N ASP A 181 -22.69 95.92 -0.76
CA ASP A 181 -22.70 94.49 -0.42
C ASP A 181 -21.32 93.85 -0.63
N LEU A 182 -20.97 92.93 0.26
CA LEU A 182 -19.77 92.10 0.14
C LEU A 182 -20.09 90.81 -0.61
N VAL A 183 -19.35 90.58 -1.68
CA VAL A 183 -19.49 89.43 -2.57
C VAL A 183 -18.23 88.58 -2.50
N LYS A 184 -18.38 87.29 -2.24
CA LYS A 184 -17.31 86.31 -2.34
C LYS A 184 -17.35 85.66 -3.71
N THR A 185 -16.27 85.78 -4.45
CA THR A 185 -16.16 85.23 -5.80
C THR A 185 -15.21 84.04 -5.80
N HIS A 186 -15.74 82.89 -6.18
CA HIS A 186 -15.00 81.64 -6.34
C HIS A 186 -14.50 81.53 -7.79
N VAL A 187 -13.19 81.31 -7.95
CA VAL A 187 -12.55 81.10 -9.26
C VAL A 187 -11.93 79.70 -9.33
N PHE A 188 -11.36 79.32 -10.48
CA PHE A 188 -10.77 77.99 -10.68
C PHE A 188 -9.78 77.58 -9.58
N LYS A 189 -9.02 78.54 -9.04
CA LYS A 189 -8.12 78.33 -7.91
C LYS A 189 -8.26 79.49 -6.91
N GLY A 190 -8.91 79.22 -5.79
CA GLY A 190 -9.05 80.17 -4.68
C GLY A 190 -10.26 81.09 -4.83
N ASP A 191 -10.40 81.97 -3.84
CA ASP A 191 -11.54 82.86 -3.69
C ASP A 191 -11.05 84.27 -3.33
N PHE A 192 -11.82 85.29 -3.68
CA PHE A 192 -11.57 86.67 -3.24
C PHE A 192 -12.86 87.39 -2.86
N LEU A 193 -12.72 88.46 -2.08
CA LEU A 193 -13.82 89.31 -1.64
C LEU A 193 -13.85 90.59 -2.45
N SER A 194 -15.04 90.96 -2.92
CA SER A 194 -15.32 92.19 -3.66
C SER A 194 -16.42 92.96 -2.96
N ARG A 195 -16.44 94.28 -3.12
CA ARG A 195 -17.52 95.15 -2.62
C ARG A 195 -18.25 95.77 -3.82
N VAL A 196 -19.57 95.77 -3.78
CA VAL A 196 -20.39 96.37 -4.83
C VAL A 196 -20.35 97.89 -4.69
N GLU A 197 -19.63 98.59 -5.58
CA GLU A 197 -19.53 100.06 -5.54
C GLU A 197 -20.77 100.75 -6.12
N ARG A 198 -21.36 100.17 -7.18
CA ARG A 198 -22.55 100.71 -7.84
C ARG A 198 -23.28 99.61 -8.58
N ARG A 199 -24.61 99.57 -8.44
CA ARG A 199 -25.46 98.73 -9.28
C ARG A 199 -25.60 99.38 -10.67
N PRO A 200 -25.41 98.65 -11.79
CA PRO A 200 -25.72 99.19 -13.10
C PRO A 200 -27.22 99.55 -13.15
N SER A 201 -27.52 100.82 -13.41
CA SER A 201 -28.87 101.26 -13.76
C SER A 201 -29.12 100.82 -15.20
N SER A 202 -30.16 100.02 -15.44
CA SER A 202 -30.65 99.68 -16.78
C SER A 202 -30.80 100.90 -17.68
#